data_AF-A0A660YY65-F1
#
_entry.id   AF-A0A660YY65-F1
#
_cell.length_a   1.000
_cell.length_b   1.000
_cell.length_c   1.000
_cell.angle_alpha   90.00
_cell.angle_beta   90.00
_cell.angle_gamma   90.00
#
_symmetry.space_group_name_H-M   'P 1'
#
loop_
_entity.id
_entity.type
_entity.pdbx_description
1 polymer ?
#
loop_
_entity_poly.entity_id
_entity_poly.type
_entity_poly.pdbx_seq_one_letter_code
_entity_poly.pdbx_strand_id
1 'polypeptide(L)'
;MKNVSTELKSELKRIFFLLLGITLFAIVYYAPPLPDAVDPMGEHFTLSKEGKGALAVFLLAGTWWLFEVLPIGITSLTIGVLQVLFLIRPAKSAFNDFMDPSVMFIFASIMIGLVFTKTGLTKRLAYKMLTIVGERTSMIYLGSFILTATLTHFMAHTAVAATIYPLLLAIYSLYGEGSEPTRFGKGLFIGMAYVAGAGSIITLLGAARGAVAISFFSDIVGRNVSFFELSYYMFPVGWIMTFILWGFIMIFFKPEKKVVPGLKKRAKRLNDELGSFSRQEIMTIIIVFGCIITMVLISFIPLLQPINKTAIILISTVLFFVFKILDINDLEAIPWNIVLLFAGAMSIGFCLWETGAAEWLAINWLVFFQNA
;
A
#
# COMPACT_ATOMS: atom_id res chain seq x y z
N MET A 1 26.64 14.64 24.93
CA MET A 1 27.49 13.48 24.56
C MET A 1 26.70 12.19 24.24
N LYS A 2 25.68 11.77 25.00
CA LYS A 2 24.89 10.55 24.69
C LYS A 2 24.14 10.55 23.34
N ASN A 3 23.68 11.71 22.86
CA ASN A 3 22.98 11.80 21.56
C ASN A 3 23.93 11.66 20.36
N VAL A 4 25.11 12.28 20.41
CA VAL A 4 26.12 12.22 19.32
C VAL A 4 26.61 10.79 19.09
N SER A 5 26.81 10.00 20.15
CA SER A 5 27.21 8.59 20.00
C SER A 5 26.10 7.70 19.42
N THR A 6 24.83 8.10 19.57
CA THR A 6 23.67 7.34 19.09
C THR A 6 23.41 7.64 17.62
N GLU A 7 23.50 8.91 17.22
CA GLU A 7 23.47 9.34 15.82
C GLU A 7 24.62 8.72 15.01
N LEU A 8 25.85 8.75 15.54
CA LEU A 8 27.00 8.15 14.86
C LEU A 8 26.82 6.64 14.63
N LYS A 9 26.27 5.91 15.61
CA LYS A 9 25.94 4.49 15.47
C LYS A 9 24.85 4.24 14.43
N SER A 10 23.86 5.12 14.34
CA SER A 10 22.80 5.04 13.33
C SER A 10 23.36 5.26 11.92
N GLU A 11 24.20 6.28 11.76
CA GLU A 11 24.87 6.58 10.48
C GLU A 11 25.80 5.45 10.04
N LEU A 12 26.59 4.87 10.95
CA LEU A 12 27.45 3.72 10.64
C LEU A 12 26.64 2.49 10.19
N LYS A 13 25.49 2.22 10.82
CA LYS A 13 24.58 1.15 10.38
C LYS A 13 24.04 1.43 8.97
N ARG A 14 23.62 2.68 8.70
CA ARG A 14 23.15 3.08 7.37
C ARG A 14 24.22 2.87 6.31
N ILE A 15 25.45 3.32 6.57
CA ILE A 15 26.60 3.16 5.65
C ILE A 15 26.91 1.67 5.44
N PHE A 16 26.91 0.86 6.50
CA PHE A 16 27.14 -0.57 6.40
C PHE A 16 26.15 -1.25 5.46
N PHE A 17 24.84 -1.03 5.63
CA PHE A 17 23.82 -1.65 4.78
C PHE A 17 23.81 -1.08 3.35
N LEU A 18 24.19 0.19 3.18
CA LEU A 18 24.39 0.79 1.87
C LEU A 18 25.53 0.05 1.13
N LEU A 19 26.68 -0.11 1.78
CA LEU A 19 27.83 -0.84 1.23
C LEU A 19 27.51 -2.32 1.03
N LEU A 20 26.72 -2.94 1.90
CA LEU A 20 26.26 -4.32 1.75
C LEU A 20 25.50 -4.50 0.44
N GLY A 21 24.53 -3.62 0.15
CA GLY A 21 23.78 -3.68 -1.12
C GLY A 21 24.68 -3.52 -2.35
N ILE A 22 25.64 -2.59 -2.32
CA ILE A 22 26.64 -2.41 -3.39
C ILE A 22 27.53 -3.64 -3.54
N THR A 23 27.95 -4.23 -2.42
CA THR A 23 28.80 -5.42 -2.39
C THR A 23 28.06 -6.62 -2.97
N LEU A 24 26.80 -6.85 -2.59
CA LEU A 24 25.96 -7.92 -3.14
C LEU A 24 25.75 -7.74 -4.64
N PHE A 25 25.50 -6.50 -5.10
CA PHE A 25 25.43 -6.19 -6.53
C PHE A 25 26.73 -6.57 -7.24
N ALA A 26 27.88 -6.11 -6.74
CA ALA A 26 29.17 -6.34 -7.36
C ALA A 26 29.51 -7.84 -7.40
N ILE A 27 29.28 -8.55 -6.30
CA ILE A 27 29.51 -10.00 -6.22
C ILE A 27 28.70 -10.72 -7.30
N VAL A 28 27.40 -10.47 -7.41
CA VAL A 28 26.55 -11.18 -8.37
C VAL A 28 26.83 -10.75 -9.81
N TYR A 29 27.01 -9.46 -10.06
CA TYR A 29 27.24 -8.96 -11.42
C TYR A 29 28.59 -9.43 -11.99
N TYR A 30 29.65 -9.43 -11.19
CA TYR A 30 31.00 -9.83 -11.61
C TYR A 30 31.35 -11.30 -11.35
N ALA A 31 30.49 -12.07 -10.68
CA ALA A 31 30.66 -13.51 -10.54
C ALA A 31 30.75 -14.20 -11.92
N PRO A 32 31.44 -15.35 -12.01
CA PRO A 32 31.32 -16.24 -13.15
C PRO A 32 29.85 -16.58 -13.46
N PRO A 33 29.53 -16.98 -14.71
CA PRO A 33 28.20 -17.45 -15.05
C PRO A 33 27.70 -18.48 -14.03
N LEU A 34 26.51 -18.24 -13.50
CA LEU A 34 25.87 -19.19 -12.59
C LEU A 34 25.41 -20.41 -13.39
N PRO A 35 25.31 -21.59 -12.75
CA PRO A 35 24.85 -22.80 -13.41
C PRO A 35 23.42 -22.63 -13.94
N ASP A 36 23.12 -23.37 -15.00
CA ASP A 36 21.77 -23.42 -15.56
C ASP A 36 20.78 -23.95 -14.53
N ALA A 37 19.57 -23.41 -14.55
CA ALA A 37 18.46 -24.05 -13.86
C ALA A 37 18.00 -25.21 -14.74
N VAL A 38 18.03 -26.43 -14.21
CA VAL A 38 17.56 -27.62 -14.93
C VAL A 38 16.21 -27.99 -14.35
N ASP A 39 15.17 -28.03 -15.18
CA ASP A 39 13.86 -28.41 -14.72
C ASP A 39 13.75 -29.94 -14.45
N PRO A 40 12.67 -30.43 -13.83
CA PRO A 40 12.49 -31.86 -13.58
C PRO A 40 12.40 -32.74 -14.84
N MET A 41 12.20 -32.12 -16.01
CA MET A 41 12.15 -32.79 -17.32
C MET A 41 13.52 -32.81 -18.02
N GLY A 42 14.53 -32.15 -17.45
CA GLY A 42 15.89 -32.07 -18.00
C GLY A 42 16.13 -30.90 -18.95
N GLU A 43 15.18 -29.95 -19.06
CA GLU A 43 15.35 -28.74 -19.87
C GLU A 43 16.26 -27.74 -19.14
N HIS A 44 17.19 -27.15 -19.89
CA HIS A 44 18.19 -26.21 -19.37
C HIS A 44 17.78 -24.76 -19.60
N PHE A 45 17.70 -24.01 -18.51
CA PHE A 45 17.41 -22.59 -18.53
C PHE A 45 18.67 -21.82 -18.14
N THR A 46 19.29 -21.20 -19.14
CA THR A 46 20.54 -20.46 -18.97
C THR A 46 20.29 -19.07 -18.38
N LEU A 47 21.08 -18.64 -17.41
CA LEU A 47 21.00 -17.29 -16.88
C LEU A 47 21.83 -16.33 -17.75
N SER A 48 21.14 -15.51 -18.55
CA SER A 48 21.76 -14.49 -19.40
C SER A 48 22.58 -13.48 -18.59
N LYS A 49 23.46 -12.72 -19.26
CA LYS A 49 24.24 -11.65 -18.62
C LYS A 49 23.31 -10.59 -18.04
N GLU A 50 22.28 -10.24 -18.79
CA GLU A 50 21.23 -9.31 -18.43
C GLU A 50 20.43 -9.85 -17.24
N GLY A 51 20.08 -11.15 -17.24
CA GLY A 51 19.38 -11.80 -16.15
C GLY A 51 20.17 -11.82 -14.85
N LYS A 52 21.47 -12.14 -14.92
CA LYS A 52 22.38 -12.02 -13.77
C LYS A 52 22.48 -10.58 -13.27
N GLY A 53 22.50 -9.61 -14.19
CA GLY A 53 22.44 -8.19 -13.86
C GLY A 53 21.14 -7.79 -13.15
N ALA A 54 20.01 -8.31 -13.61
CA ALA A 54 18.71 -8.09 -12.98
C ALA A 54 18.68 -8.64 -11.55
N LEU A 55 19.24 -9.83 -11.30
CA LEU A 55 19.40 -10.38 -9.95
C LEU A 55 20.29 -9.51 -9.06
N ALA A 56 21.40 -8.99 -9.62
CA ALA A 56 22.29 -8.09 -8.88
C ALA A 56 21.57 -6.80 -8.44
N VAL A 57 20.82 -6.16 -9.35
CA VAL A 57 20.00 -4.97 -9.02
C VAL A 57 18.93 -5.33 -8.00
N PHE A 58 18.27 -6.48 -8.14
CA PHE A 58 17.24 -6.94 -7.22
C PHE A 58 17.77 -7.13 -5.80
N LEU A 59 18.95 -7.72 -5.61
CA LEU A 59 19.57 -7.89 -4.29
C LEU A 59 19.97 -6.56 -3.65
N LEU A 60 20.50 -5.62 -4.45
CA LEU A 60 20.80 -4.27 -3.98
C LEU A 60 19.54 -3.56 -3.51
N ALA A 61 18.50 -3.54 -4.37
CA ALA A 61 17.23 -2.90 -4.08
C ALA A 61 16.54 -3.53 -2.86
N GLY A 62 16.50 -4.86 -2.80
CA GLY A 62 15.94 -5.61 -1.67
C GLY A 62 16.65 -5.30 -0.35
N THR A 63 17.99 -5.24 -0.37
CA THR A 63 18.77 -4.86 0.81
C THR A 63 18.47 -3.43 1.24
N TRP A 64 18.48 -2.49 0.29
CA TRP A 64 18.26 -1.08 0.61
C TRP A 64 16.83 -0.77 1.06
N TRP A 65 15.82 -1.44 0.50
CA TRP A 65 14.44 -1.34 0.97
C TRP A 65 14.24 -2.00 2.33
N LEU A 66 14.83 -3.17 2.58
CA LEU A 66 14.67 -3.88 3.85
C LEU A 66 15.24 -3.10 5.03
N PHE A 67 16.39 -2.46 4.83
CA PHE A 67 17.08 -1.71 5.88
C PHE A 67 16.83 -0.20 5.81
N GLU A 68 15.98 0.25 4.88
CA GLU A 68 15.60 1.66 4.66
C GLU A 68 16.81 2.62 4.66
N VAL A 69 17.91 2.23 4.03
CA VAL A 69 19.17 3.01 4.05
C VAL A 69 19.08 4.31 3.26
N LEU A 70 18.14 4.37 2.32
CA LEU A 70 17.75 5.52 1.53
C LEU A 70 16.21 5.61 1.53
N PRO A 71 15.64 6.79 1.24
CA PRO A 71 14.20 6.88 0.98
C PRO A 71 13.80 5.89 -0.12
N ILE A 72 12.75 5.11 0.11
CA ILE A 72 12.32 3.99 -0.74
C ILE A 72 12.19 4.35 -2.24
N GLY A 73 11.77 5.56 -2.57
CA GLY A 73 11.65 6.07 -3.94
C GLY A 73 12.99 6.43 -4.58
N ILE A 74 14.01 6.78 -3.79
CA ILE A 74 15.38 6.97 -4.28
C ILE A 74 16.02 5.62 -4.62
N THR A 75 15.76 4.60 -3.79
CA THR A 75 16.12 3.21 -4.14
C THR A 75 15.43 2.79 -5.45
N SER A 76 14.16 3.15 -5.65
CA SER A 76 13.47 2.91 -6.92
C SER A 76 14.11 3.61 -8.12
N LEU A 77 14.51 4.87 -8.00
CA LEU A 77 15.24 5.55 -9.09
C LEU A 77 16.58 4.84 -9.38
N THR A 78 17.26 4.37 -8.34
CA THR A 78 18.51 3.62 -8.47
C THR A 78 18.31 2.34 -9.29
N ILE A 79 17.18 1.63 -9.12
CA ILE A 79 16.82 0.46 -9.92
C ILE A 79 16.83 0.78 -11.42
N GLY A 80 16.13 1.85 -11.83
CA GLY A 80 16.05 2.25 -13.24
C GLY A 80 17.42 2.70 -13.77
N VAL A 81 18.16 3.49 -12.99
CA VAL A 81 19.50 3.96 -13.35
C VAL A 81 20.48 2.81 -13.55
N LEU A 82 20.53 1.85 -12.62
CA LEU A 82 21.44 0.71 -12.71
C LEU A 82 21.12 -0.21 -13.89
N GLN A 83 19.83 -0.42 -14.21
CA GLN A 83 19.46 -1.19 -15.40
C GLN A 83 20.08 -0.60 -16.67
N VAL A 84 20.06 0.71 -16.81
CA VAL A 84 20.57 1.40 -18.01
C VAL A 84 22.09 1.45 -18.02
N LEU A 85 22.71 1.85 -16.90
CA LEU A 85 24.17 2.00 -16.83
C LEU A 85 24.91 0.67 -17.02
N PHE A 86 24.32 -0.44 -16.57
CA PHE A 86 24.88 -1.78 -16.71
C PHE A 86 24.37 -2.54 -17.94
N LEU A 87 23.66 -1.84 -18.83
CA LEU A 87 23.13 -2.37 -20.10
C LEU A 87 22.26 -3.62 -19.92
N ILE A 88 21.53 -3.70 -18.81
CA ILE A 88 20.60 -4.79 -18.52
C ILE A 88 19.35 -4.66 -19.41
N ARG A 89 18.81 -3.44 -19.52
CA ARG A 89 17.69 -3.10 -20.41
C ARG A 89 17.91 -1.74 -21.08
N PRO A 90 17.35 -1.50 -22.28
CA PRO A 90 17.37 -0.18 -22.91
C PRO A 90 16.74 0.89 -22.02
N ALA A 91 17.26 2.12 -22.07
CA ALA A 91 16.76 3.26 -21.29
C ALA A 91 15.27 3.51 -21.46
N LYS A 92 14.77 3.40 -22.69
CA LYS A 92 13.35 3.57 -23.00
C LYS A 92 12.48 2.55 -22.25
N SER A 93 12.89 1.29 -22.19
CA SER A 93 12.15 0.25 -21.47
C SER A 93 12.20 0.50 -19.96
N ALA A 94 13.40 0.62 -19.39
CA ALA A 94 13.57 0.75 -17.94
C ALA A 94 12.90 2.01 -17.34
N PHE A 95 12.92 3.14 -18.05
CA PHE A 95 12.29 4.37 -17.56
C PHE A 95 10.79 4.47 -17.87
N ASN A 96 10.28 3.78 -18.90
CA ASN A 96 8.84 3.76 -19.18
C ASN A 96 8.05 3.03 -18.08
N ASP A 97 8.65 2.04 -17.43
CA ASP A 97 8.04 1.30 -16.31
C ASP A 97 7.58 2.25 -15.17
N PHE A 98 8.19 3.43 -15.04
CA PHE A 98 7.83 4.42 -14.02
C PHE A 98 6.51 5.15 -14.30
N MET A 99 5.99 5.06 -15.53
CA MET A 99 4.71 5.60 -15.97
C MET A 99 3.73 4.50 -16.36
N ASP A 100 3.99 3.26 -15.91
CA ASP A 100 3.10 2.13 -16.12
C ASP A 100 1.66 2.45 -15.64
N PRO A 101 0.60 1.96 -16.32
CA PRO A 101 -0.78 2.20 -15.91
C PRO A 101 -1.07 1.83 -14.44
N SER A 102 -0.40 0.85 -13.85
CA SER A 102 -0.55 0.50 -12.44
C SER A 102 0.05 1.55 -11.51
N VAL A 103 1.20 2.16 -11.89
CA VAL A 103 1.79 3.29 -11.14
C VAL A 103 0.85 4.49 -11.17
N MET A 104 0.29 4.80 -12.35
CA MET A 104 -0.65 5.89 -12.51
C MET A 104 -1.99 5.64 -11.80
N PHE A 105 -2.41 4.37 -11.69
CA PHE A 105 -3.59 3.99 -10.90
C PHE A 105 -3.35 4.26 -9.41
N ILE A 106 -2.15 3.91 -8.91
CA ILE A 106 -1.76 4.15 -7.52
C ILE A 106 -1.66 5.65 -7.21
N PHE A 107 -1.13 6.45 -8.14
CA PHE A 107 -1.15 7.90 -8.02
C PHE A 107 -2.58 8.44 -7.83
N ALA A 108 -3.53 8.01 -8.68
CA ALA A 108 -4.92 8.44 -8.58
C ALA A 108 -5.60 7.97 -7.28
N SER A 109 -5.30 6.76 -6.79
CA SER A 109 -5.86 6.26 -5.54
C SER A 109 -5.33 7.01 -4.31
N ILE A 110 -4.07 7.43 -4.33
CA ILE A 110 -3.49 8.32 -3.32
C ILE A 110 -4.20 9.69 -3.34
N MET A 111 -4.48 10.23 -4.52
CA MET A 111 -5.22 11.49 -4.68
C MET A 111 -6.62 11.45 -4.09
N ILE A 112 -7.33 10.34 -4.29
CA ILE A 112 -8.64 10.13 -3.67
C ILE A 112 -8.52 10.13 -2.14
N GLY A 113 -7.52 9.46 -1.58
CA GLY A 113 -7.26 9.48 -0.14
C GLY A 113 -6.98 10.87 0.42
N LEU A 114 -6.20 11.67 -0.32
CA LEU A 114 -5.92 13.06 0.04
C LEU A 114 -7.22 13.89 0.07
N VAL A 115 -8.07 13.76 -0.94
CA VAL A 115 -9.35 14.49 -1.02
C VAL A 115 -10.30 14.10 0.10
N PHE A 116 -10.43 12.81 0.41
CA PHE A 116 -11.28 12.34 1.51
C PHE A 116 -10.85 12.94 2.85
N THR A 117 -9.54 13.07 3.04
CA THR A 117 -8.96 13.69 4.23
C THR A 117 -9.18 15.19 4.25
N LYS A 118 -8.91 15.88 3.12
CA LYS A 118 -9.04 17.34 2.97
C LYS A 118 -10.47 17.83 3.15
N THR A 119 -11.44 17.15 2.54
CA THR A 119 -12.87 17.53 2.60
C THR A 119 -13.55 17.22 3.93
N GLY A 120 -12.91 16.41 4.79
CA GLY A 120 -13.47 16.04 6.09
C GLY A 120 -14.41 14.84 6.07
N LEU A 121 -14.63 14.20 4.92
CA LEU A 121 -15.44 12.98 4.78
C LEU A 121 -15.00 11.90 5.76
N THR A 122 -13.69 11.70 5.93
CA THR A 122 -13.16 10.70 6.86
C THR A 122 -13.51 11.03 8.31
N LYS A 123 -13.44 12.31 8.72
CA LYS A 123 -13.81 12.76 10.06
C LYS A 123 -15.31 12.57 10.32
N ARG A 124 -16.14 12.86 9.31
CA ARG A 124 -17.58 12.66 9.39
C ARG A 124 -17.96 11.19 9.61
N LEU A 125 -17.35 10.28 8.84
CA LEU A 125 -17.55 8.83 9.02
C LEU A 125 -17.08 8.36 10.40
N ALA A 126 -15.94 8.88 10.87
CA ALA A 126 -15.39 8.60 12.19
C ALA A 126 -16.31 9.03 13.34
N TYR A 127 -16.77 10.28 13.36
CA TYR A 127 -17.64 10.75 14.44
C TYR A 127 -19.01 10.08 14.41
N LYS A 128 -19.56 9.82 13.22
CA LYS A 128 -20.80 9.07 13.07
C LYS A 128 -20.67 7.63 13.56
N MET A 129 -19.55 6.96 13.32
CA MET A 129 -19.29 5.64 13.90
C MET A 129 -19.33 5.69 15.43
N LEU A 130 -18.67 6.68 16.05
CA LEU A 130 -18.62 6.82 17.50
C LEU A 130 -20.00 7.09 18.14
N THR A 131 -20.88 7.82 17.47
CA THR A 131 -22.24 8.04 17.99
C THR A 131 -23.10 6.75 17.97
N ILE A 132 -22.81 5.84 17.02
CA ILE A 132 -23.48 4.54 16.89
C ILE A 132 -22.96 3.54 17.92
N VAL A 133 -21.64 3.37 18.06
CA VAL A 133 -21.05 2.36 18.97
C VAL A 133 -21.15 2.74 20.45
N GLY A 134 -21.29 4.04 20.74
CA GLY A 134 -21.45 4.56 22.10
C GLY A 134 -20.17 4.49 22.92
N GLU A 135 -20.30 4.13 24.20
CA GLU A 135 -19.21 4.27 25.18
C GLU A 135 -18.57 2.95 25.58
N ARG A 136 -19.10 1.80 25.13
CA ARG A 136 -18.59 0.47 25.52
C ARG A 136 -17.27 0.17 24.80
N THR A 137 -16.21 -0.14 25.54
CA THR A 137 -14.86 -0.32 24.98
C THR A 137 -14.75 -1.43 23.95
N SER A 138 -15.49 -2.54 24.12
CA SER A 138 -15.57 -3.61 23.12
C SER A 138 -16.23 -3.15 21.81
N MET A 139 -17.25 -2.28 21.90
CA MET A 139 -17.93 -1.73 20.73
C MET A 139 -17.09 -0.64 20.07
N ILE A 140 -16.28 0.10 20.83
CA ILE A 140 -15.34 1.07 20.30
C ILE A 140 -14.25 0.37 19.48
N TYR A 141 -13.70 -0.76 19.96
CA TYR A 141 -12.81 -1.59 19.14
C TYR A 141 -13.49 -2.03 17.85
N LEU A 142 -14.67 -2.64 17.96
CA LEU A 142 -15.40 -3.14 16.79
C LEU A 142 -15.68 -2.02 15.78
N GLY A 143 -16.21 -0.89 16.24
CA GLY A 143 -16.50 0.27 15.40
C GLY A 143 -15.26 0.87 14.76
N SER A 144 -14.17 1.00 15.52
CA SER A 144 -12.90 1.51 14.99
C SER A 144 -12.34 0.60 13.91
N PHE A 145 -12.40 -0.71 14.09
CA PHE A 145 -11.88 -1.69 13.13
C PHE A 145 -12.77 -1.80 11.89
N ILE A 146 -14.09 -1.86 12.05
CA ILE A 146 -15.04 -1.83 10.91
C ILE A 146 -14.85 -0.54 10.10
N LEU A 147 -14.74 0.62 10.77
CA LEU A 147 -14.51 1.89 10.10
C LEU A 147 -13.17 1.90 9.36
N THR A 148 -12.10 1.42 10.01
CA THR A 148 -10.76 1.34 9.42
C THR A 148 -10.80 0.48 8.15
N ALA A 149 -11.34 -0.73 8.22
CA ALA A 149 -11.49 -1.60 7.05
C ALA A 149 -12.35 -0.95 5.95
N THR A 150 -13.49 -0.35 6.33
CA THR A 150 -14.37 0.32 5.36
C THR A 150 -13.67 1.46 4.63
N LEU A 151 -12.92 2.30 5.34
CA LEU A 151 -12.18 3.41 4.74
C LEU A 151 -11.10 2.91 3.78
N THR A 152 -10.46 1.77 4.08
CA THR A 152 -9.45 1.18 3.19
C THR A 152 -10.02 0.70 1.86
N HIS A 153 -11.34 0.58 1.70
CA HIS A 153 -11.93 0.29 0.38
C HIS A 153 -11.89 1.48 -0.57
N PHE A 154 -11.67 2.69 -0.06
CA PHE A 154 -11.75 3.92 -0.83
C PHE A 154 -10.42 4.68 -0.89
N MET A 155 -9.51 4.42 0.05
CA MET A 155 -8.21 5.09 0.11
C MET A 155 -7.12 4.17 0.65
N ALA A 156 -5.87 4.54 0.41
CA ALA A 156 -4.70 3.81 0.88
C ALA A 156 -4.72 3.60 2.42
N HIS A 157 -4.39 2.39 2.86
CA HIS A 157 -4.36 2.03 4.28
C HIS A 157 -3.48 2.94 5.15
N THR A 158 -2.40 3.49 4.61
CA THR A 158 -1.55 4.47 5.30
C THR A 158 -2.29 5.79 5.56
N ALA A 159 -3.07 6.27 4.58
CA ALA A 159 -3.91 7.47 4.73
C ALA A 159 -5.06 7.24 5.72
N VAL A 160 -5.67 6.04 5.70
CA VAL A 160 -6.67 5.65 6.71
C VAL A 160 -6.06 5.70 8.11
N ALA A 161 -4.92 5.06 8.30
CA ALA A 161 -4.23 5.02 9.60
C ALA A 161 -3.90 6.44 10.08
N ALA A 162 -3.32 7.29 9.21
CA ALA A 162 -2.99 8.67 9.54
C ALA A 162 -4.23 9.49 9.96
N THR A 163 -5.38 9.25 9.32
CA THR A 163 -6.61 10.01 9.60
C THR A 163 -7.37 9.50 10.82
N ILE A 164 -7.36 8.19 11.05
CA ILE A 164 -8.01 7.55 12.20
C ILE A 164 -7.16 7.72 13.47
N TYR A 165 -5.84 7.81 13.36
CA TYR A 165 -4.95 7.92 14.51
C TYR A 165 -5.31 9.06 15.49
N PRO A 166 -5.55 10.32 15.05
CA PRO A 166 -6.00 11.40 15.94
C PRO A 166 -7.34 11.11 16.64
N LEU A 167 -8.27 10.42 15.95
CA LEU A 167 -9.54 9.99 16.54
C LEU A 167 -9.29 8.99 17.67
N LEU A 168 -8.46 7.98 17.42
CA LEU A 168 -8.11 6.97 18.42
C LEU A 168 -7.39 7.58 19.61
N LEU A 169 -6.53 8.57 19.37
CA LEU A 169 -5.91 9.41 20.41
C LEU A 169 -6.95 10.15 21.24
N ALA A 170 -7.95 10.77 20.60
CA ALA A 170 -9.02 11.48 21.31
C ALA A 170 -9.86 10.52 22.16
N ILE A 171 -10.17 9.31 21.67
CA ILE A 171 -10.82 8.24 22.43
C ILE A 171 -9.95 7.83 23.62
N TYR A 172 -8.67 7.56 23.37
CA TYR A 172 -7.72 7.12 24.37
C TYR A 172 -7.49 8.17 25.47
N SER A 173 -7.52 9.47 25.12
CA SER A 173 -7.40 10.57 26.08
C SER A 173 -8.54 10.64 27.09
N LEU A 174 -9.72 10.11 26.75
CA LEU A 174 -10.86 10.01 27.67
C LEU A 174 -10.83 8.71 28.50
N TYR A 175 -9.93 7.79 28.16
CA TYR A 175 -9.80 6.49 28.80
C TYR A 175 -8.70 6.46 29.85
N GLY A 176 -7.53 6.99 29.48
CA GLY A 176 -6.30 6.98 30.28
C GLY A 176 -6.33 8.03 31.39
N GLU A 177 -6.01 7.61 32.60
CA GLU A 177 -5.86 8.48 33.78
C GLU A 177 -4.39 8.60 34.23
N GLY A 178 -3.43 8.31 33.35
CA GLY A 178 -2.01 8.32 33.67
C GLY A 178 -1.09 8.28 32.46
N SER A 179 0.23 8.22 32.71
CA SER A 179 1.28 8.23 31.68
C SER A 179 1.60 6.86 31.08
N GLU A 180 1.10 5.77 31.67
CA GLU A 180 1.43 4.41 31.26
C GLU A 180 0.54 3.89 30.11
N PRO A 181 1.10 3.15 29.12
CA PRO A 181 0.31 2.55 28.04
C PRO A 181 -0.66 1.47 28.52
N THR A 182 -1.97 1.69 28.37
CA THR A 182 -3.00 0.68 28.73
C THR A 182 -3.14 -0.39 27.64
N ARG A 183 -3.69 -1.56 28.01
CA ARG A 183 -4.08 -2.63 27.08
C ARG A 183 -5.13 -2.12 26.09
N PHE A 184 -6.08 -1.30 26.55
CA PHE A 184 -7.03 -0.65 25.64
C PHE A 184 -6.33 0.19 24.56
N GLY A 185 -5.36 1.03 24.95
CA GLY A 185 -4.58 1.83 24.01
C GLY A 185 -3.79 0.96 23.03
N LYS A 186 -3.04 -0.03 23.55
CA LYS A 186 -2.28 -0.99 22.72
C LYS A 186 -3.19 -1.68 21.70
N GLY A 187 -4.34 -2.20 22.12
CA GLY A 187 -5.29 -2.86 21.23
C GLY A 187 -5.89 -1.92 20.20
N LEU A 188 -6.17 -0.67 20.57
CA LEU A 188 -6.71 0.35 19.65
C LEU A 188 -5.73 0.65 18.51
N PHE A 189 -4.46 0.92 18.82
CA PHE A 189 -3.47 1.32 17.82
C PHE A 189 -2.87 0.13 17.04
N ILE A 190 -2.55 -0.97 17.72
CA ILE A 190 -2.05 -2.19 17.05
C ILE A 190 -3.17 -2.80 16.19
N GLY A 191 -4.39 -2.88 16.75
CA GLY A 191 -5.55 -3.38 16.02
C GLY A 191 -5.88 -2.53 14.80
N MET A 192 -5.82 -1.20 14.91
CA MET A 192 -5.97 -0.31 13.75
C MET A 192 -4.93 -0.63 12.67
N ALA A 193 -3.65 -0.77 13.02
CA ALA A 193 -2.60 -1.05 12.04
C ALA A 193 -2.84 -2.37 11.29
N TYR A 194 -3.21 -3.44 12.01
CA TYR A 194 -3.45 -4.75 11.42
C TYR A 194 -4.75 -4.78 10.59
N VAL A 195 -5.81 -4.16 11.09
CA VAL A 195 -7.09 -4.10 10.39
C VAL A 195 -7.01 -3.20 9.15
N ALA A 196 -6.21 -2.13 9.18
CA ALA A 196 -5.95 -1.32 7.99
C ALA A 196 -5.31 -2.17 6.89
N GLY A 197 -4.35 -3.03 7.25
CA GLY A 197 -3.79 -4.02 6.32
C GLY A 197 -4.86 -4.99 5.82
N ALA A 198 -5.67 -5.56 6.72
CA ALA A 198 -6.66 -6.57 6.38
C ALA A 198 -7.80 -6.07 5.49
N GLY A 199 -8.34 -4.87 5.75
CA GLY A 199 -9.37 -4.29 4.90
C GLY A 199 -8.82 -3.88 3.52
N SER A 200 -7.55 -3.47 3.45
CA SER A 200 -6.98 -2.91 2.23
C SER A 200 -6.85 -3.89 1.07
N ILE A 201 -6.81 -5.19 1.34
CA ILE A 201 -6.72 -6.22 0.30
C ILE A 201 -8.01 -6.33 -0.53
N ILE A 202 -9.13 -5.80 0.00
CA ILE A 202 -10.46 -5.96 -0.59
C ILE A 202 -10.59 -5.19 -1.91
N THR A 203 -9.92 -4.06 -2.07
CA THR A 203 -10.04 -3.25 -3.31
C THR A 203 -8.68 -2.78 -3.80
N LEU A 204 -8.60 -2.46 -5.09
CA LEU A 204 -7.41 -1.85 -5.69
C LEU A 204 -7.08 -0.46 -5.15
N LEU A 205 -8.04 0.22 -4.50
CA LEU A 205 -7.84 1.54 -3.91
C LEU A 205 -7.14 1.47 -2.55
N GLY A 206 -7.30 0.35 -1.82
CA GLY A 206 -6.77 0.18 -0.47
C GLY A 206 -5.30 -0.23 -0.43
N ALA A 207 -4.96 -1.27 -1.18
CA ALA A 207 -3.62 -1.82 -1.26
C ALA A 207 -3.07 -1.68 -2.67
N ALA A 208 -2.14 -0.74 -2.85
CA ALA A 208 -1.40 -0.53 -4.10
C ALA A 208 -0.68 -1.80 -4.62
N ARG A 209 -0.33 -2.72 -3.71
CA ARG A 209 0.22 -4.05 -4.04
C ARG A 209 -0.71 -4.87 -4.93
N GLY A 210 -2.04 -4.77 -4.75
CA GLY A 210 -3.01 -5.47 -5.57
C GLY A 210 -3.02 -4.98 -7.02
N ALA A 211 -2.83 -3.67 -7.23
CA ALA A 211 -2.76 -3.10 -8.59
C ALA A 211 -1.53 -3.62 -9.34
N VAL A 212 -0.36 -3.59 -8.68
CA VAL A 212 0.89 -4.13 -9.22
C VAL A 212 0.77 -5.63 -9.53
N ALA A 213 0.24 -6.42 -8.60
CA ALA A 213 0.10 -7.86 -8.78
C ALA A 213 -0.80 -8.22 -9.98
N ILE A 214 -1.91 -7.51 -10.17
CA ILE A 214 -2.78 -7.70 -11.34
C ILE A 214 -2.07 -7.30 -12.63
N SER A 215 -1.23 -6.26 -12.63
CA SER A 215 -0.43 -5.88 -13.80
C SER A 215 0.44 -7.03 -14.26
N PHE A 216 1.30 -7.54 -13.36
CA PHE A 216 2.17 -8.66 -13.65
C PHE A 216 1.38 -9.90 -14.06
N PHE A 217 0.30 -10.22 -13.36
CA PHE A 217 -0.54 -11.36 -13.72
C PHE A 217 -1.11 -11.22 -15.13
N SER A 218 -1.59 -10.03 -15.50
CA SER A 218 -2.13 -9.79 -16.83
C SER A 218 -1.07 -9.88 -17.92
N ASP A 219 0.11 -9.31 -17.68
CA ASP A 219 1.19 -9.28 -18.67
C ASP A 219 1.83 -10.66 -18.86
N ILE A 220 1.92 -11.46 -17.80
CA ILE A 220 2.53 -12.80 -17.81
C ILE A 220 1.54 -13.86 -18.30
N VAL A 221 0.30 -13.86 -17.78
CA VAL A 221 -0.70 -14.91 -18.04
C VAL A 221 -1.60 -14.56 -19.24
N GLY A 222 -1.61 -13.30 -19.68
CA GLY A 222 -2.49 -12.82 -20.74
C GLY A 222 -3.96 -12.72 -20.32
N ARG A 223 -4.25 -12.79 -19.01
CA ARG A 223 -5.61 -12.70 -18.45
C ARG A 223 -5.78 -11.45 -17.61
N ASN A 224 -6.70 -10.59 -18.04
CA ASN A 224 -7.08 -9.39 -17.28
C ASN A 224 -7.97 -9.76 -16.09
N VAL A 225 -7.61 -9.28 -14.89
CA VAL A 225 -8.46 -9.31 -13.70
C VAL A 225 -9.09 -7.94 -13.50
N SER A 226 -10.43 -7.91 -13.44
CA SER A 226 -11.17 -6.66 -13.30
C SER A 226 -11.14 -6.13 -11.85
N PHE A 227 -11.46 -4.85 -11.66
CA PHE A 227 -11.62 -4.27 -10.31
C PHE A 227 -12.66 -5.03 -9.49
N PHE A 228 -13.77 -5.40 -10.11
CA PHE A 228 -14.86 -6.14 -9.46
C PHE A 228 -14.47 -7.58 -9.14
N GLU A 229 -13.82 -8.28 -10.07
CA GLU A 229 -13.41 -9.69 -9.88
C GLU A 229 -12.48 -9.82 -8.67
N LEU A 230 -11.43 -9.01 -8.58
CA LEU A 230 -10.56 -9.01 -7.40
C LEU A 230 -11.37 -8.73 -6.13
N SER A 231 -12.19 -7.68 -6.16
CA SER A 231 -12.92 -7.26 -4.98
C SER A 231 -13.91 -8.32 -4.50
N TYR A 232 -14.56 -9.02 -5.41
CA TYR A 232 -15.48 -10.10 -5.11
C TYR A 232 -14.79 -11.24 -4.33
N TYR A 233 -13.61 -11.67 -4.78
CA TYR A 233 -12.87 -12.75 -4.11
C TYR A 233 -12.20 -12.29 -2.82
N MET A 234 -11.68 -11.05 -2.76
CA MET A 234 -10.96 -10.55 -1.60
C MET A 234 -11.89 -10.04 -0.49
N PHE A 235 -13.14 -9.66 -0.81
CA PHE A 235 -14.12 -9.18 0.17
C PHE A 235 -14.34 -10.14 1.34
N PRO A 236 -14.68 -11.44 1.14
CA PRO A 236 -14.85 -12.36 2.26
C PRO A 236 -13.56 -12.53 3.05
N VAL A 237 -12.40 -12.62 2.38
CA VAL A 237 -11.09 -12.79 3.02
C VAL A 237 -10.77 -11.61 3.95
N GLY A 238 -10.87 -10.38 3.45
CA GLY A 238 -10.52 -9.18 4.21
C GLY A 238 -11.46 -8.92 5.40
N TRP A 239 -12.76 -9.16 5.24
CA TRP A 239 -13.73 -8.99 6.34
C TRP A 239 -13.62 -10.09 7.38
N ILE A 240 -13.48 -11.35 6.97
CA ILE A 240 -13.24 -12.46 7.92
C ILE A 240 -11.96 -12.18 8.71
N MET A 241 -10.88 -11.77 8.05
CA MET A 241 -9.62 -11.42 8.71
C MET A 241 -9.80 -10.24 9.66
N THR A 242 -10.59 -9.22 9.30
CA THR A 242 -10.93 -8.09 10.18
C THR A 242 -11.63 -8.55 11.46
N PHE A 243 -12.60 -9.45 11.37
CA PHE A 243 -13.31 -9.97 12.54
C PHE A 243 -12.44 -10.93 13.38
N ILE A 244 -11.58 -11.72 12.75
CA ILE A 244 -10.58 -12.55 13.46
C ILE A 244 -9.61 -11.65 14.23
N LEU A 245 -9.11 -10.58 13.61
CA LEU A 245 -8.22 -9.61 14.26
C LEU A 245 -8.94 -8.89 15.40
N TRP A 246 -10.20 -8.53 15.24
CA TRP A 246 -11.00 -7.99 16.34
C TRP A 246 -11.08 -8.97 17.52
N GLY A 247 -11.35 -10.25 17.26
CA GLY A 247 -11.35 -11.31 18.27
C GLY A 247 -9.99 -11.46 18.95
N PHE A 248 -8.91 -11.49 18.17
CA PHE A 248 -7.53 -11.54 18.66
C PHE A 248 -7.23 -10.36 19.60
N ILE A 249 -7.56 -9.13 19.20
CA ILE A 249 -7.35 -7.94 20.03
C ILE A 249 -8.20 -8.00 21.31
N MET A 250 -9.43 -8.51 21.25
CA MET A 250 -10.28 -8.69 22.43
C MET A 250 -9.71 -9.70 23.44
N ILE A 251 -8.99 -10.73 22.97
CA ILE A 251 -8.38 -11.76 23.82
C ILE A 251 -7.06 -11.24 24.42
N PHE A 252 -6.13 -10.76 23.60
CA PHE A 252 -4.78 -10.38 24.05
C PHE A 252 -4.75 -8.98 24.68
N PHE A 253 -5.53 -8.03 24.15
CA PHE A 253 -5.59 -6.65 24.60
C PHE A 253 -6.98 -6.29 25.17
N LYS A 254 -7.52 -7.18 26.01
CA LYS A 254 -8.80 -6.97 26.70
C LYS A 254 -8.80 -5.62 27.44
N PRO A 255 -9.80 -4.74 27.18
CA PRO A 255 -9.88 -3.44 27.84
C PRO A 255 -10.03 -3.58 29.36
N GLU A 256 -9.34 -2.75 30.12
CA GLU A 256 -9.37 -2.72 31.58
C GLU A 256 -10.71 -2.20 32.14
N LYS A 257 -11.15 -1.06 31.60
CA LYS A 257 -12.47 -0.46 31.83
C LYS A 257 -13.45 -0.91 30.75
N LYS A 258 -14.72 -1.11 31.14
CA LYS A 258 -15.81 -1.53 30.23
C LYS A 258 -16.39 -0.37 29.41
N VAL A 259 -16.21 0.87 29.88
CA VAL A 259 -16.86 2.07 29.34
C VAL A 259 -15.87 3.23 29.30
N VAL A 260 -16.03 4.13 28.33
CA VAL A 260 -15.34 5.43 28.21
C VAL A 260 -16.35 6.54 28.45
N PRO A 261 -16.51 7.03 29.69
CA PRO A 261 -17.56 7.99 30.03
C PRO A 261 -17.44 9.29 29.23
N GLY A 262 -18.55 9.79 28.70
CA GLY A 262 -18.61 11.05 27.98
C GLY A 262 -18.13 10.99 26.53
N LEU A 263 -17.62 9.85 26.05
CA LEU A 263 -17.20 9.68 24.67
C LEU A 263 -18.35 9.94 23.69
N LYS A 264 -19.55 9.42 23.98
CA LYS A 264 -20.72 9.61 23.09
C LYS A 264 -21.13 11.07 23.02
N LYS A 265 -21.08 11.79 24.14
CA LYS A 265 -21.38 13.23 24.18
C LYS A 265 -20.34 14.04 23.39
N ARG A 266 -19.04 13.74 23.57
CA ARG A 266 -17.96 14.40 22.83
C ARG A 266 -18.06 14.12 21.33
N ALA A 267 -18.31 12.86 20.94
CA ALA A 267 -18.47 12.48 19.54
C ALA A 267 -19.69 13.14 18.89
N LYS A 268 -20.82 13.23 19.62
CA LYS A 268 -22.00 13.95 19.15
C LYS A 268 -21.70 15.43 18.93
N ARG A 269 -21.05 16.09 19.89
CA ARG A 269 -20.65 17.49 19.75
C ARG A 269 -19.75 17.72 18.53
N LEU A 270 -18.70 16.90 18.37
CA LEU A 270 -17.81 16.98 17.20
C LEU A 270 -18.53 16.71 15.88
N ASN A 271 -19.50 15.80 15.85
CA ASN A 271 -20.32 15.55 14.67
C ASN A 271 -21.26 16.72 14.36
N ASP A 272 -21.85 17.33 15.39
CA ASP A 272 -22.75 18.47 15.24
C ASP A 272 -21.98 19.73 14.79
N GLU A 273 -20.73 19.91 15.25
CA GLU A 273 -19.79 20.94 14.80
C GLU A 273 -19.43 20.83 13.31
N LEU A 274 -19.49 19.64 12.70
CA LEU A 274 -19.27 19.46 11.25
C LEU A 274 -20.45 19.95 10.40
N GLY A 275 -21.64 20.12 10.98
CA GLY A 275 -22.84 20.57 10.27
C GLY A 275 -23.28 19.63 9.12
N SER A 276 -24.03 20.19 8.16
CA SER A 276 -24.46 19.48 6.95
C SER A 276 -23.30 19.18 6.01
N PHE A 277 -23.52 18.27 5.05
CA PHE A 277 -22.53 17.98 4.01
C PHE A 277 -22.21 19.24 3.21
N SER A 278 -20.91 19.56 3.10
CA SER A 278 -20.44 20.64 2.26
C SER A 278 -20.54 20.27 0.78
N ARG A 279 -20.55 21.27 -0.09
CA ARG A 279 -20.53 21.06 -1.55
C ARG A 279 -19.32 20.23 -1.99
N GLN A 280 -18.15 20.46 -1.40
CA GLN A 280 -16.93 19.71 -1.71
C GLN A 280 -17.06 18.24 -1.31
N GLU A 281 -17.59 17.95 -0.11
CA GLU A 281 -17.85 16.57 0.33
C GLU A 281 -18.78 15.81 -0.63
N ILE A 282 -19.89 16.44 -1.04
CA ILE A 282 -20.85 15.84 -1.97
C ILE A 282 -20.20 15.58 -3.33
N MET A 283 -19.46 16.55 -3.86
CA MET A 283 -18.80 16.41 -5.16
C MET A 283 -17.71 15.33 -5.12
N THR A 284 -16.93 15.23 -4.05
CA THR A 284 -15.98 14.13 -3.86
C THR A 284 -16.68 12.78 -3.90
N ILE A 285 -17.78 12.61 -3.17
CA ILE A 285 -18.56 11.37 -3.18
C ILE A 285 -19.02 11.05 -4.61
N ILE A 286 -19.62 12.02 -5.30
CA ILE A 286 -20.13 11.81 -6.66
C ILE A 286 -19.00 11.39 -7.62
N ILE A 287 -17.86 12.07 -7.59
CA ILE A 287 -16.72 11.77 -8.47
C ILE A 287 -16.18 10.37 -8.20
N VAL A 288 -15.91 10.04 -6.93
CA VAL A 288 -15.27 8.77 -6.56
C VAL A 288 -16.20 7.59 -6.77
N PHE A 289 -17.45 7.67 -6.29
CA PHE A 289 -18.43 6.62 -6.53
C PHE A 289 -18.79 6.51 -8.02
N GLY A 290 -18.80 7.61 -8.76
CA GLY A 290 -18.93 7.61 -10.22
C GLY A 290 -17.85 6.76 -10.87
N CYS A 291 -16.56 7.02 -10.59
CA CYS A 291 -15.44 6.24 -11.10
C CYS A 291 -15.52 4.75 -10.71
N ILE A 292 -15.86 4.45 -9.45
CA ILE A 292 -16.00 3.07 -8.97
C ILE A 292 -17.14 2.36 -9.71
N ILE A 293 -18.30 2.99 -9.84
CA ILE A 293 -19.45 2.43 -10.57
C ILE A 293 -19.06 2.17 -12.03
N THR A 294 -18.38 3.11 -12.70
CA THR A 294 -17.91 2.91 -14.07
C THR A 294 -16.98 1.70 -14.18
N MET A 295 -16.03 1.52 -13.25
CA MET A 295 -15.13 0.35 -13.25
C MET A 295 -15.86 -0.96 -12.97
N VAL A 296 -16.86 -0.95 -12.11
CA VAL A 296 -17.71 -2.12 -11.86
C VAL A 296 -18.50 -2.46 -13.12
N LEU A 297 -19.10 -1.47 -13.78
CA LEU A 297 -19.88 -1.65 -15.00
C LEU A 297 -19.07 -2.20 -16.17
N ILE A 298 -17.75 -1.92 -16.26
CA ILE A 298 -16.86 -2.57 -17.25
C ILE A 298 -17.00 -4.10 -17.18
N SER A 299 -17.12 -4.67 -15.98
CA SER A 299 -17.18 -6.12 -15.80
C SER A 299 -18.49 -6.74 -16.32
N PHE A 300 -19.52 -5.93 -16.55
CA PHE A 300 -20.85 -6.38 -16.98
C PHE A 300 -21.22 -5.95 -18.41
N ILE A 301 -20.58 -4.89 -18.94
CA ILE A 301 -20.91 -4.30 -20.24
C ILE A 301 -19.73 -4.52 -21.20
N PRO A 302 -19.86 -5.44 -22.19
CA PRO A 302 -18.78 -5.74 -23.14
C PRO A 302 -18.28 -4.52 -23.92
N LEU A 303 -19.16 -3.55 -24.20
CA LEU A 303 -18.81 -2.31 -24.91
C LEU A 303 -17.80 -1.44 -24.15
N LEU A 304 -17.72 -1.57 -22.83
CA LEU A 304 -16.82 -0.79 -21.97
C LEU A 304 -15.48 -1.50 -21.69
N GLN A 305 -15.33 -2.77 -22.09
CA GLN A 305 -14.10 -3.56 -21.90
C GLN A 305 -12.83 -2.91 -22.49
N PRO A 306 -12.88 -2.19 -23.63
CA PRO A 306 -11.68 -1.51 -24.15
C PRO A 306 -11.21 -0.33 -23.27
N ILE A 307 -12.03 0.15 -22.33
CA ILE A 307 -11.71 1.31 -21.51
C ILE A 307 -10.73 0.90 -20.40
N ASN A 308 -9.60 1.59 -20.35
CA ASN A 308 -8.58 1.33 -19.35
C ASN A 308 -9.03 1.84 -17.95
N LYS A 309 -9.01 0.95 -16.94
CA LYS A 309 -9.36 1.26 -15.54
C LYS A 309 -8.53 2.41 -14.95
N THR A 310 -7.25 2.51 -15.31
CA THR A 310 -6.35 3.59 -14.90
C THR A 310 -6.81 4.94 -15.44
N ALA A 311 -7.25 5.00 -16.69
CA ALA A 311 -7.76 6.24 -17.27
C ALA A 311 -9.01 6.73 -16.51
N ILE A 312 -9.93 5.81 -16.16
CA ILE A 312 -11.14 6.15 -15.39
C ILE A 312 -10.79 6.73 -14.02
N ILE A 313 -9.85 6.13 -13.29
CA ILE A 313 -9.48 6.65 -11.96
C ILE A 313 -8.76 7.99 -12.09
N LEU A 314 -7.94 8.21 -13.12
CA LEU A 314 -7.25 9.49 -13.35
C LEU A 314 -8.21 10.64 -13.67
N ILE A 315 -9.36 10.36 -14.28
CA ILE A 315 -10.43 11.36 -14.46
C ILE A 315 -10.84 11.95 -13.11
N SER A 316 -10.89 11.14 -12.04
CA SER A 316 -11.20 11.68 -10.70
C SER A 316 -10.21 12.76 -10.28
N THR A 317 -8.92 12.56 -10.55
CA THR A 317 -7.86 13.53 -10.22
C THR A 317 -8.08 14.81 -10.99
N VAL A 318 -8.30 14.74 -12.32
CA VAL A 318 -8.59 15.92 -13.15
C VAL A 318 -9.83 16.67 -12.63
N LEU A 319 -10.91 15.94 -12.34
CA LEU A 319 -12.16 16.54 -11.85
C LEU A 319 -11.97 17.23 -10.49
N PHE A 320 -11.13 16.70 -9.60
CA PHE A 320 -10.84 17.36 -8.32
C PHE A 320 -10.22 18.75 -8.48
N PHE A 321 -9.36 18.95 -9.49
CA PHE A 321 -8.81 20.28 -9.81
C PHE A 321 -9.80 21.17 -10.54
N VAL A 322 -10.53 20.61 -11.53
CA VAL A 322 -11.57 21.36 -12.27
C VAL A 322 -12.61 21.95 -11.31
N PHE A 323 -13.01 21.18 -10.31
CA PHE A 323 -13.98 21.61 -9.30
C PHE A 323 -13.37 22.32 -8.09
N LYS A 324 -12.06 22.61 -8.12
CA LYS A 324 -11.32 23.32 -7.05
C LYS A 324 -11.50 22.66 -5.68
N ILE A 325 -11.54 21.33 -5.66
CA ILE A 325 -11.45 20.52 -4.44
C ILE A 325 -9.98 20.37 -4.03
N LEU A 326 -9.11 20.22 -5.03
CA LEU A 326 -7.66 20.27 -4.87
C LEU A 326 -7.05 21.50 -5.57
N ASP A 327 -5.91 21.92 -5.06
CA ASP A 327 -5.02 22.96 -5.59
C ASP A 327 -3.59 22.43 -5.76
N ILE A 328 -2.69 23.24 -6.32
CA ILE A 328 -1.33 22.82 -6.66
C ILE A 328 -0.51 22.38 -5.43
N ASN A 329 -0.76 22.98 -4.26
CA ASN A 329 -0.04 22.61 -3.05
C ASN A 329 -0.42 21.20 -2.59
N ASP A 330 -1.65 20.76 -2.87
CA ASP A 330 -2.06 19.38 -2.60
C ASP A 330 -1.32 18.38 -3.50
N LEU A 331 -1.08 18.74 -4.77
CA LEU A 331 -0.29 17.92 -5.70
C LEU A 331 1.16 17.78 -5.24
N GLU A 332 1.74 18.85 -4.70
CA GLU A 332 3.08 18.86 -4.13
C GLU A 332 3.15 18.07 -2.82
N ALA A 333 2.08 18.06 -2.02
CA ALA A 333 1.99 17.34 -0.75
C ALA A 333 1.76 15.82 -0.90
N ILE A 334 1.62 15.31 -2.13
CA ILE A 334 1.49 13.88 -2.37
C ILE A 334 2.73 13.14 -1.85
N PRO A 335 2.55 11.94 -1.25
CA PRO A 335 3.67 11.07 -0.91
C PRO A 335 4.31 10.46 -2.16
N TRP A 336 5.05 11.27 -2.93
CA TRP A 336 5.76 10.87 -4.16
C TRP A 336 6.71 9.69 -3.95
N ASN A 337 7.24 9.55 -2.73
CA ASN A 337 8.05 8.41 -2.31
C ASN A 337 7.32 7.06 -2.51
N ILE A 338 5.99 7.02 -2.30
CA ILE A 338 5.16 5.83 -2.50
C ILE A 338 4.93 5.58 -4.00
N VAL A 339 4.67 6.63 -4.77
CA VAL A 339 4.52 6.51 -6.24
C VAL A 339 5.80 5.96 -6.86
N LEU A 340 6.95 6.51 -6.48
CA LEU A 340 8.26 6.04 -6.92
C LEU A 340 8.57 4.62 -6.42
N LEU A 341 8.18 4.24 -5.20
CA LEU A 341 8.32 2.86 -4.72
C LEU A 341 7.71 1.88 -5.71
N PHE A 342 6.44 2.08 -6.06
CA PHE A 342 5.73 1.16 -6.96
C PHE A 342 6.26 1.24 -8.39
N ALA A 343 6.69 2.41 -8.86
CA ALA A 343 7.39 2.55 -10.13
C ALA A 343 8.68 1.70 -10.20
N GLY A 344 9.52 1.76 -9.16
CA GLY A 344 10.72 0.93 -9.07
C GLY A 344 10.41 -0.56 -8.93
N ALA A 345 9.35 -0.92 -8.20
CA ALA A 345 8.88 -2.29 -8.07
C ALA A 345 8.40 -2.87 -9.42
N MET A 346 7.66 -2.08 -10.22
CA MET A 346 7.30 -2.45 -11.59
C MET A 346 8.55 -2.63 -12.44
N SER A 347 9.47 -1.67 -12.38
CA SER A 347 10.70 -1.70 -13.19
C SER A 347 11.59 -2.91 -12.90
N ILE A 348 11.84 -3.24 -11.62
CA ILE A 348 12.63 -4.43 -11.29
C ILE A 348 11.89 -5.72 -11.62
N GLY A 349 10.56 -5.77 -11.45
CA GLY A 349 9.78 -6.97 -11.79
C GLY A 349 9.79 -7.25 -13.29
N PHE A 350 9.56 -6.25 -14.15
CA PHE A 350 9.68 -6.41 -15.60
C PHE A 350 11.12 -6.72 -16.01
N CYS A 351 12.10 -6.12 -15.35
CA CYS A 351 13.50 -6.45 -15.56
C CYS A 351 13.79 -7.93 -15.31
N LEU A 352 13.33 -8.48 -14.18
CA LEU A 352 13.51 -9.91 -13.86
C LEU A 352 12.77 -10.83 -14.84
N TRP A 353 11.59 -10.41 -15.30
CA TRP A 353 10.79 -11.17 -16.25
C TRP A 353 11.40 -11.20 -17.66
N GLU A 354 11.64 -10.02 -18.26
CA GLU A 354 12.13 -9.89 -19.64
C GLU A 354 13.54 -10.48 -19.84
N THR A 355 14.35 -10.54 -18.78
CA THR A 355 15.71 -11.08 -18.84
C THR A 355 15.80 -12.59 -18.57
N GLY A 356 14.68 -13.24 -18.23
CA GLY A 356 14.61 -14.66 -17.88
C GLY A 356 15.11 -14.98 -16.45
N ALA A 357 15.50 -13.99 -15.67
CA ALA A 357 15.99 -14.19 -14.30
C ALA A 357 14.90 -14.74 -13.35
N ALA A 358 13.65 -14.29 -13.53
CA ALA A 358 12.51 -14.77 -12.75
C ALA A 358 12.23 -16.27 -13.01
N GLU A 359 12.30 -16.70 -14.27
CA GLU A 359 12.11 -18.10 -14.68
C GLU A 359 13.24 -18.98 -14.14
N TRP A 360 14.50 -18.54 -14.31
CA TRP A 360 15.67 -19.23 -13.75
C TRP A 360 15.55 -19.44 -12.24
N LEU A 361 15.12 -18.42 -11.50
CA LEU A 361 14.86 -18.54 -10.06
C LEU A 361 13.73 -19.53 -9.77
N ALA A 362 12.60 -19.43 -10.47
CA ALA A 362 11.43 -20.28 -10.23
C ALA A 362 11.77 -21.77 -10.39
N ILE A 363 12.55 -22.13 -11.41
CA ILE A 363 12.94 -23.51 -11.69
C ILE A 363 13.88 -24.07 -10.61
N ASN A 364 14.88 -23.28 -10.19
CA ASN A 364 15.75 -23.68 -9.08
C ASN A 364 14.96 -23.95 -7.79
N TRP A 365 13.95 -23.13 -7.50
CA TRP A 365 13.08 -23.33 -6.34
C TRP A 365 12.19 -24.56 -6.50
N LEU A 366 11.65 -24.80 -7.69
CA LEU A 366 10.83 -25.99 -7.99
C LEU A 366 11.62 -27.28 -7.71
N VAL A 367 12.85 -27.36 -8.22
CA VAL A 367 13.74 -28.50 -8.01
C VAL A 367 14.09 -28.66 -6.54
N PHE A 368 14.37 -27.56 -5.84
CA PHE A 368 14.61 -27.58 -4.41
C PHE A 368 13.43 -28.17 -3.63
N PHE A 369 12.19 -27.75 -3.94
CA PHE A 369 10.99 -28.27 -3.28
C PHE A 369 10.67 -29.72 -3.61
N GLN A 370 11.04 -30.22 -4.79
CA GLN A 370 10.88 -31.64 -5.12
C GLN A 370 11.90 -32.53 -4.40
N ASN A 371 13.08 -31.99 -4.11
CA ASN A 371 14.16 -32.70 -3.44
C ASN A 371 14.13 -32.59 -1.90
N ALA A 372 13.26 -31.74 -1.33
CA ALA A 372 13.06 -31.55 0.10
C ALA A 372 11.92 -32.43 0.63
#